data_AF-A0A959TSJ2-F1
#
_entry.id   AF-A0A959TSJ2-F1
#
_cell.length_a   1.000
_cell.length_b   1.000
_cell.length_c   1.000
_cell.angle_alpha   90.00
_cell.angle_beta   90.00
_cell.angle_gamma   90.00
#
_symmetry.space_group_name_H-M   'P 1'
#
loop_
_entity.id
_entity.type
_entity.pdbx_description
1 polymer ?
#
loop_
_entity_poly.entity_id
_entity_poly.type
_entity_poly.pdbx_seq_one_letter_code
_entity_poly.pdbx_strand_id
1 'polypeptide(L)'
;AIADLSLRNFVEMRDLVADPRFILRKKIEGRLQHLHPDKWLPLYSQVKFTDIPYVEALREGQRHDRIMEQVLAMPGVAEKWESQEVERKALELLEG
;
A
#
# COMPACT_ATOMS: atom_id res chain seq x y z
N ALA A 1 -18.55 0.95 -3.82
CA ALA A 1 -17.17 0.86 -4.30
C ALA A 1 -16.58 2.23 -4.62
N ILE A 2 -16.99 2.93 -5.69
CA ILE A 2 -16.37 4.23 -6.03
C ILE A 2 -16.57 5.30 -4.95
N ALA A 3 -17.76 5.38 -4.34
CA ALA A 3 -18.01 6.30 -3.22
C ALA A 3 -17.09 6.02 -2.02
N ASP A 4 -16.85 4.74 -1.71
CA ASP A 4 -15.94 4.33 -0.63
C ASP A 4 -14.48 4.70 -0.95
N LEU A 5 -14.06 4.49 -2.20
CA LEU A 5 -12.73 4.87 -2.68
C LEU A 5 -12.52 6.39 -2.62
N SER A 6 -13.52 7.17 -3.00
CA SER A 6 -13.49 8.64 -2.90
C SER A 6 -13.42 9.11 -1.45
N LEU A 7 -14.22 8.53 -0.55
CA LEU A 7 -14.18 8.86 0.87
C LEU A 7 -12.81 8.53 1.49
N ARG A 8 -12.26 7.36 1.15
CA ARG A 8 -10.91 6.96 1.57
C ARG A 8 -9.86 7.96 1.11
N ASN A 9 -9.88 8.34 -0.17
CA ASN A 9 -8.93 9.30 -0.72
C ASN A 9 -9.04 10.66 -0.03
N PHE A 10 -10.27 11.12 0.25
CA PHE A 10 -10.50 12.35 1.01
C PHE A 10 -9.87 12.30 2.40
N VAL A 11 -10.07 11.22 3.15
CA VAL A 11 -9.47 11.02 4.48
C VAL A 11 -7.94 10.94 4.40
N GLU A 12 -7.38 10.18 3.45
CA GLU A 12 -5.94 10.10 3.24
C GLU A 12 -5.32 11.49 3.01
N MET A 13 -5.92 12.29 2.13
CA MET A 13 -5.42 13.63 1.79
C MET A 13 -5.59 14.66 2.91
N ARG A 14 -6.67 14.55 3.70
CA ARG A 14 -6.98 15.51 4.78
C ARG A 14 -6.15 15.22 6.03
N ASP A 15 -6.08 13.97 6.45
CA ASP A 15 -5.65 13.59 7.80
C ASP A 15 -4.27 12.93 7.82
N LEU A 16 -3.90 12.18 6.78
CA LEU A 16 -2.79 11.23 6.86
C LEU A 16 -1.50 11.70 6.18
N VAL A 17 -1.57 12.68 5.28
CA VAL A 17 -0.37 13.13 4.51
C VAL A 17 0.76 13.69 5.38
N ALA A 18 0.46 14.13 6.59
CA ALA A 18 1.45 14.62 7.56
C ALA A 18 1.83 13.55 8.62
N ASP A 19 1.20 12.38 8.63
CA ASP A 19 1.48 11.31 9.58
C ASP A 19 2.79 10.58 9.20
N PRO A 20 3.82 10.55 10.06
CA PRO A 20 5.06 9.83 9.80
C PRO A 20 4.88 8.35 9.46
N ARG A 21 3.89 7.68 10.07
CA ARG A 21 3.59 6.26 9.79
C ARG A 21 3.00 6.09 8.40
N PHE A 22 2.13 7.01 7.97
CA PHE A 22 1.60 7.02 6.61
C PHE A 22 2.70 7.31 5.58
N ILE A 23 3.59 8.28 5.86
CA ILE A 23 4.74 8.58 5.00
C ILE A 23 5.66 7.35 4.86
N LEU A 24 5.97 6.67 5.96
CA LEU A 24 6.76 5.43 5.93
C LEU A 24 6.08 4.35 5.08
N ARG A 25 4.77 4.18 5.24
CA ARG A 25 3.99 3.26 4.40
C ARG A 25 4.13 3.60 2.92
N LYS A 26 3.98 4.87 2.54
CA LYS A 26 4.11 5.29 1.13
C LYS A 26 5.51 5.08 0.57
N LYS A 27 6.55 5.22 1.40
CA LYS A 27 7.93 4.88 1.01
C LYS A 27 8.08 3.39 0.68
N ILE A 28 7.54 2.52 1.55
CA ILE A 28 7.57 1.06 1.34
C ILE A 28 6.75 0.68 0.10
N GLU A 29 5.51 1.16 -0.02
CA GLU A 29 4.65 0.91 -1.19
C GLU A 29 5.31 1.37 -2.49
N GLY A 30 5.92 2.56 -2.50
CA GLY A 30 6.63 3.09 -3.67
C GLY A 30 7.85 2.25 -4.03
N ARG A 31 8.60 1.75 -3.04
CA ARG A 31 9.73 0.84 -3.26
C ARG A 31 9.27 -0.50 -3.83
N LEU A 32 8.20 -1.08 -3.30
CA LEU A 32 7.62 -2.33 -3.80
C LEU A 32 7.15 -2.18 -5.26
N GLN A 33 6.45 -1.09 -5.58
CA GLN A 33 6.05 -0.81 -6.96
C GLN A 33 7.26 -0.65 -7.89
N HIS A 34 8.32 0.00 -7.42
CA HIS A 34 9.52 0.21 -8.24
C HIS A 34 10.25 -1.11 -8.55
N LEU A 35 10.39 -1.98 -7.56
CA LEU A 35 11.13 -3.25 -7.69
C LEU A 35 10.28 -4.38 -8.28
N HIS A 36 8.97 -4.39 -7.99
CA HIS A 36 8.02 -5.44 -8.38
C HIS A 36 6.74 -4.82 -8.97
N PRO A 37 6.84 -4.10 -10.11
CA PRO A 37 5.71 -3.38 -10.70
C PRO A 37 4.56 -4.30 -11.15
N ASP A 38 4.85 -5.57 -11.41
CA ASP A 38 3.91 -6.63 -11.75
C ASP A 38 3.19 -7.21 -10.52
N LYS A 39 3.75 -7.03 -9.32
CA LYS A 39 3.19 -7.56 -8.07
C LYS A 39 2.47 -6.50 -7.23
N TRP A 40 3.00 -5.26 -7.17
CA TRP A 40 2.45 -4.21 -6.31
C TRP A 40 2.03 -2.98 -7.11
N LEU A 41 0.74 -2.87 -7.41
CA LEU A 41 0.15 -1.68 -8.04
C LEU A 41 -0.61 -0.84 -7.00
N PRO A 42 -0.20 0.41 -6.69
CA PRO A 42 -0.90 1.23 -5.70
C PRO A 42 -2.38 1.45 -6.04
N LEU A 43 -3.24 1.54 -5.02
CA LEU A 43 -4.69 1.70 -5.20
C LEU A 43 -5.06 2.89 -6.10
N TYR A 44 -4.39 4.03 -5.94
CA TYR A 44 -4.63 5.20 -6.79
C TYR A 44 -4.36 4.89 -8.27
N SER A 45 -3.28 4.14 -8.55
CA SER A 45 -2.94 3.74 -9.92
C SER A 45 -3.93 2.74 -10.49
N GLN A 46 -4.38 1.77 -9.68
CA GLN A 46 -5.46 0.85 -10.07
C GLN A 46 -6.72 1.62 -10.49
N VAL A 47 -7.17 2.56 -9.67
CA VAL A 47 -8.42 3.31 -9.90
C VAL A 47 -8.32 4.29 -11.07
N LYS A 48 -7.16 4.92 -11.27
CA LYS A 48 -7.00 6.02 -12.24
C LYS A 48 -6.51 5.58 -13.61
N PHE A 49 -5.68 4.55 -13.68
CA PHE A 49 -4.92 4.21 -14.89
C PHE A 49 -5.23 2.81 -15.43
N THR A 50 -6.21 2.11 -14.87
CA THR A 50 -6.64 0.80 -15.34
C THR A 50 -8.17 0.74 -15.42
N ASP A 51 -8.68 -0.25 -16.15
CA ASP A 51 -10.13 -0.50 -16.29
C ASP A 51 -10.65 -1.57 -15.32
N ILE A 52 -9.88 -1.92 -14.27
CA ILE A 52 -10.36 -2.93 -13.31
C ILE A 52 -11.61 -2.42 -12.58
N PRO A 53 -12.62 -3.28 -12.33
CA PRO A 53 -13.81 -2.90 -11.58
C PRO A 53 -13.46 -2.28 -10.23
N TYR A 54 -14.13 -1.19 -9.85
CA TYR A 54 -13.87 -0.52 -8.56
C TYR A 54 -14.03 -1.43 -7.34
N VAL A 55 -14.88 -2.45 -7.43
CA VAL A 55 -15.04 -3.45 -6.36
C VAL A 55 -13.76 -4.28 -6.20
N GLU A 56 -13.08 -4.61 -7.29
CA GLU A 56 -11.80 -5.32 -7.29
C GLU A 56 -10.68 -4.43 -6.79
N ALA A 57 -10.60 -3.19 -7.27
CA ALA A 57 -9.65 -2.20 -6.76
C ALA A 57 -9.80 -1.99 -5.25
N LEU A 58 -11.04 -1.90 -4.75
CA LEU A 58 -11.31 -1.77 -3.32
C LEU A 58 -10.85 -3.01 -2.54
N ARG A 59 -11.11 -4.22 -3.03
CA ARG A 59 -10.66 -5.47 -2.40
C ARG A 59 -9.13 -5.55 -2.36
N GLU A 60 -8.46 -5.17 -3.43
CA GLU A 60 -6.99 -5.19 -3.49
C GLU A 60 -6.39 -4.11 -2.57
N GLY A 61 -6.98 -2.92 -2.53
CA GLY A 61 -6.61 -1.89 -1.56
C GLY A 61 -6.70 -2.37 -0.12
N GLN A 62 -7.78 -3.07 0.24
CA GLN A 62 -7.95 -3.68 1.57
C GLN A 62 -6.92 -4.79 1.84
N ARG A 63 -6.52 -5.54 0.82
CA ARG A 63 -5.45 -6.54 0.94
C ARG A 63 -4.10 -5.88 1.19
N HIS A 64 -3.74 -4.86 0.40
CA HIS A 64 -2.55 -4.05 0.64
C HIS A 64 -2.53 -3.43 2.05
N ASP A 65 -3.70 -3.01 2.57
CA ASP A 65 -3.81 -2.51 3.95
C ASP A 65 -3.39 -3.55 4.99
N ARG A 66 -3.94 -4.76 4.90
CA ARG A 66 -3.59 -5.86 5.83
C ARG A 66 -2.12 -6.26 5.74
N ILE A 67 -1.54 -6.24 4.54
CA ILE A 67 -0.12 -6.54 4.35
C ILE A 67 0.72 -5.44 5.03
N MET A 68 0.41 -4.17 4.76
CA MET A 68 1.18 -3.06 5.33
C MET A 68 1.01 -2.92 6.84
N GLU A 69 -0.12 -3.31 7.43
CA GLU A 69 -0.25 -3.39 8.89
C GLU A 69 0.81 -4.32 9.51
N GLN A 70 1.02 -5.49 8.91
CA GLN A 70 2.02 -6.45 9.38
C GLN A 70 3.45 -5.99 9.11
N VAL A 71 3.70 -5.41 7.93
CA VAL A 71 5.03 -4.88 7.59
C VAL A 71 5.42 -3.72 8.50
N LEU A 72 4.51 -2.78 8.75
CA LEU A 72 4.75 -1.64 9.64
C LEU A 72 4.82 -2.02 11.13
N ALA A 73 4.46 -3.26 11.49
CA ALA A 73 4.62 -3.80 12.83
C ALA A 73 6.00 -4.46 13.05
N MET A 74 6.81 -4.62 11.99
CA MET A 74 8.15 -5.19 12.12
C MET A 74 9.04 -4.32 13.04
N PRO A 75 9.79 -4.92 13.98
CA PRO A 75 10.71 -4.18 14.84
C PRO A 75 11.78 -3.43 14.03
N GLY A 76 11.92 -2.14 14.29
CA GLY A 76 12.90 -1.28 13.61
C GLY A 76 12.61 -1.05 12.12
N VAL A 77 11.35 -1.23 11.68
CA VAL A 77 10.98 -1.08 10.25
C VAL A 77 11.30 0.31 9.72
N ALA A 78 11.18 1.36 10.54
CA ALA A 78 11.46 2.73 10.11
C ALA A 78 12.93 2.93 9.72
N GLU A 79 13.84 2.19 10.35
CA GLU A 79 15.29 2.24 10.11
C GLU A 79 15.72 1.32 8.96
N LYS A 80 14.97 0.24 8.72
CA LYS A 80 15.32 -0.81 7.72
C LYS A 80 14.32 -0.94 6.58
N TRP A 81 13.48 0.06 6.33
CA TRP A 81 12.40 -0.01 5.33
C TRP A 81 12.89 -0.29 3.90
N GLU A 82 14.14 0.01 3.59
CA GLU A 82 14.77 -0.29 2.29
C GLU A 82 15.40 -1.69 2.20
N SER A 83 15.40 -2.44 3.30
CA SER A 83 16.05 -3.75 3.37
C SER A 83 15.28 -4.82 2.59
N GLN A 84 16.01 -5.82 2.11
CA GLN A 84 15.42 -7.03 1.53
C GLN A 84 14.53 -7.78 2.53
N GLU A 85 14.74 -7.61 3.84
CA GLU A 85 13.90 -8.25 4.86
C GLU A 85 12.47 -7.73 4.80
N VAL A 86 12.30 -6.40 4.74
CA VAL A 86 10.99 -5.74 4.62
C VAL A 86 10.33 -6.09 3.29
N GLU A 87 11.10 -6.06 2.21
CA GLU A 87 10.65 -6.44 0.87
C GLU A 87 10.15 -7.88 0.81
N ARG A 88 10.96 -8.85 1.27
CA ARG A 88 10.57 -10.27 1.30
C ARG A 88 9.32 -10.49 2.14
N LYS A 89 9.23 -9.85 3.31
CA LYS A 89 8.04 -9.97 4.17
C LYS A 89 6.77 -9.51 3.46
N ALA A 90 6.83 -8.39 2.74
CA ALA A 90 5.69 -7.90 1.98
C ALA A 90 5.29 -8.85 0.84
N LEU A 91 6.26 -9.42 0.12
CA LEU A 91 6.02 -10.36 -0.98
C LEU A 91 5.45 -11.69 -0.49
N GLU A 92 5.97 -12.24 0.61
CA GLU A 92 5.44 -13.46 1.22
C GLU A 92 3.97 -13.30 1.63
N LEU A 93 3.63 -12.15 2.20
CA LEU A 93 2.24 -11.81 2.57
C LEU A 93 1.34 -11.52 1.37
N LEU A 94 1.93 -11.19 0.22
CA LEU A 94 1.19 -11.03 -1.02
C LEU A 94 0.94 -12.39 -1.68
N GLU A 95 1.85 -13.35 -1.57
CA GLU A 95 1.71 -14.67 -2.20
C GLU A 95 0.87 -15.66 -1.38
N GLY A 96 0.71 -15.42 -0.08
CA GLY A 96 -0.15 -16.19 0.84
C GLY A 96 -1.59 -15.67 0.94
#